data_AF-A0A524MY34-F1
#
_entry.id   AF-A0A524MY34-F1
#
_cell.length_a   1.000
_cell.length_b   1.000
_cell.length_c   1.000
_cell.angle_alpha   90.00
_cell.angle_beta   90.00
_cell.angle_gamma   90.00
#
_symmetry.space_group_name_H-M   'P 1'
#
loop_
_entity.id
_entity.type
_entity.pdbx_description
1 polymer ?
#
loop_
_entity_poly.entity_id
_entity_poly.type
_entity_poly.pdbx_seq_one_letter_code
_entity_poly.pdbx_strand_id
1 'polypeptide(L)'
;MKSREVGDRVEFDVELAPTGSALITLGYTVRGARPAGEPPTVVSAQFVEGPFDIELTESNTFPLDYCRFRFAGEEFSDFIPTLKADTLIRKRFGLLSRLGGEQQPWYLSACGRADTRLRGKCELERKFHVSVVPDHCLLAIEQPENFAITVNGKPVGALVGCWVDEDIKTIDISGCLQPGENEILLVFDYHADMEIEDMYLVGDFGVTLKTGRLTRQPGDVTLVAPPKQLELGTWVGQKLDFYGGSVRYKLNVTHPGAGKRLRISLPMIQCTAAAIHVGGRTFTLPWEPFAADITDALAEGENVVAIEVIGGRKNIFGPLHVPWHAWTGPGEFNPDNVSWTKNYLLFDHGLTLPIKLETLTAQ
;
A
#
# COMPACT_ATOMS: atom_id res chain seq x y z
N MET A 1 17.44 31.38 19.88
CA MET A 1 18.09 32.06 18.74
C MET A 1 18.72 33.35 19.24
N LYS A 2 20.03 33.52 19.09
CA LYS A 2 20.69 34.79 19.45
C LYS A 2 20.83 35.61 18.17
N SER A 3 20.33 36.83 18.17
CA SER A 3 20.54 37.81 17.10
C SER A 3 21.64 38.79 17.49
N ARG A 4 22.33 39.36 16.50
CA ARG A 4 23.33 40.43 16.68
C ARG A 4 23.03 41.59 15.75
N GLU A 5 23.14 42.81 16.26
CA GLU A 5 23.10 44.02 15.44
C GLU A 5 24.48 44.24 14.80
N VAL A 6 24.51 44.39 13.49
CA VAL A 6 25.72 44.66 12.70
C VAL A 6 25.42 45.85 11.80
N GLY A 7 25.78 47.05 12.26
CA GLY A 7 25.46 48.30 11.56
C GLY A 7 23.96 48.55 11.51
N ASP A 8 23.39 48.59 10.30
CA ASP A 8 21.97 48.79 10.01
C ASP A 8 21.19 47.47 9.85
N ARG A 9 21.80 46.32 10.18
CA ARG A 9 21.22 44.99 10.00
C ARG A 9 21.16 44.21 11.31
N VAL A 10 20.23 43.26 11.35
CA VAL A 10 20.18 42.21 12.38
C VAL A 10 20.53 40.88 11.72
N GLU A 11 21.57 40.23 12.23
CA GLU A 11 21.99 38.90 11.81
C GLU A 11 21.61 37.86 12.86
N PHE A 12 21.26 36.67 12.43
CA PHE A 12 21.00 35.51 13.28
C PHE A 12 21.24 34.23 12.48
N ASP A 13 21.55 33.14 13.18
CA ASP A 13 21.70 31.81 12.59
C ASP A 13 20.42 30.99 12.82
N VAL A 14 19.87 30.42 11.75
CA VAL A 14 18.80 29.41 11.80
C VAL A 14 19.38 28.09 11.31
N GLU A 15 19.23 27.04 12.10
CA GLU A 15 19.41 25.67 11.64
C GLU A 15 18.02 25.04 11.50
N LEU A 16 17.68 24.61 10.28
CA LEU A 16 16.43 23.93 9.97
C LEU A 16 16.76 22.52 9.48
N ALA A 17 15.94 21.55 9.88
CA ALA A 17 15.92 20.24 9.23
C ALA A 17 15.53 20.39 7.74
N PRO A 18 15.76 19.37 6.88
CA PRO A 18 15.45 19.43 5.44
C PRO A 18 14.02 19.86 5.08
N THR A 19 13.04 19.68 5.98
CA THR A 19 11.65 20.17 5.85
C THR A 19 11.24 21.14 6.95
N GLY A 20 12.21 21.62 7.74
CA GLY A 20 11.98 22.56 8.82
C GLY A 20 11.53 23.92 8.30
N SER A 21 10.62 24.55 9.03
CA SER A 21 10.19 25.92 8.77
C SER A 21 10.41 26.77 10.02
N ALA A 22 10.90 28.00 9.85
CA ALA A 22 10.92 29.01 10.90
C ALA A 22 10.06 30.21 10.50
N LEU A 23 9.28 30.72 11.45
CA LEU A 23 8.67 32.04 11.36
C LEU A 23 9.50 33.01 12.21
N ILE A 24 10.03 34.05 11.59
CA ILE A 24 10.86 35.06 12.24
C ILE A 24 10.16 36.40 12.15
N THR A 25 10.01 37.08 13.29
CA THR A 25 9.42 38.42 13.36
C THR A 25 10.44 39.41 13.94
N LEU A 26 10.67 40.51 13.24
CA LEU A 26 11.57 41.59 13.65
C LEU A 26 10.74 42.84 13.98
N GLY A 27 10.97 43.45 15.14
CA GLY A 27 10.22 44.65 15.58
C GLY A 27 8.82 44.38 16.17
N TYR A 28 8.41 43.11 16.33
CA TYR A 28 7.17 42.74 17.01
C TYR A 28 7.43 42.29 18.45
N THR A 29 6.82 42.96 19.43
CA THR A 29 6.74 42.44 20.80
C THR A 29 5.51 41.55 20.93
N VAL A 30 5.70 40.23 20.89
CA VAL A 30 4.61 39.28 21.16
C VAL A 30 4.34 39.24 22.67
N ARG A 31 3.50 40.14 23.16
CA ARG A 31 3.10 40.16 24.59
C ARG A 31 2.46 38.82 24.96
N GLY A 32 3.01 38.14 25.96
CA GLY A 32 2.53 36.83 26.41
C GLY A 32 3.15 35.63 25.70
N ALA A 33 4.11 35.82 24.79
CA ALA A 33 4.92 34.72 24.29
C ALA A 33 5.67 34.07 25.46
N ARG A 34 5.40 32.78 25.71
CA ARG A 34 6.22 32.00 26.64
C ARG A 34 7.62 31.87 26.03
N PRO A 35 8.70 32.08 26.81
CA PRO A 35 10.04 31.72 26.37
C PRO A 35 10.03 30.29 25.83
N ALA A 36 10.76 30.04 24.73
CA ALA A 36 11.02 28.67 24.33
C ALA A 36 11.71 27.97 25.51
N GLY A 37 11.09 26.93 26.07
CA GLY A 37 11.71 26.10 27.10
C GLY A 37 12.99 25.46 26.55
N GLU A 38 13.94 25.14 27.41
CA GLU A 38 15.11 24.36 26.99
C GLU A 38 14.63 23.00 26.47
N PRO A 39 15.12 22.53 25.31
CA PRO A 39 14.72 21.24 24.78
C PRO A 39 15.03 20.15 25.83
N PRO A 40 14.09 19.23 26.09
CA PRO A 40 14.28 18.23 27.12
C PRO A 40 15.45 17.30 26.76
N THR A 41 16.28 16.98 27.75
CA THR A 41 17.48 16.15 27.55
C THR A 41 17.13 14.67 27.69
N VAL A 42 17.63 13.83 26.78
CA VAL A 42 17.52 12.38 26.89
C VAL A 42 18.42 11.88 28.02
N VAL A 43 17.80 11.33 29.07
CA VAL A 43 18.48 10.76 30.25
C VAL A 43 18.88 9.30 30.00
N SER A 44 18.01 8.54 29.34
CA SER A 44 18.25 7.14 28.98
C SER A 44 17.41 6.74 27.77
N ALA A 45 17.86 5.73 27.04
CA ALA A 45 17.12 5.14 25.92
C ALA A 45 17.12 3.61 26.04
N GLN A 46 15.95 3.00 25.87
CA GLN A 46 15.78 1.56 25.70
C GLN A 46 15.40 1.27 24.24
N PHE A 47 15.90 0.17 23.70
CA PHE A 47 15.63 -0.28 22.33
C PHE A 47 14.72 -1.50 22.38
N VAL A 48 13.68 -1.52 21.54
CA VAL A 48 12.76 -2.64 21.41
C VAL A 48 12.87 -3.23 20.01
N GLU A 49 13.24 -4.50 19.92
CA GLU A 49 13.65 -5.16 18.66
C GLU A 49 12.61 -6.14 18.10
N GLY A 50 11.52 -6.41 18.81
CA GLY A 50 10.50 -7.37 18.39
C GLY A 50 10.84 -8.84 18.74
N PRO A 51 10.16 -9.83 18.12
CA PRO A 51 9.06 -9.65 17.18
C PRO A 51 7.88 -8.92 17.83
N PHE A 52 7.11 -8.22 17.02
CA PHE A 52 5.96 -7.44 17.48
C PHE A 52 4.67 -8.13 17.11
N ASP A 53 3.73 -8.23 18.06
CA ASP A 53 2.34 -8.50 17.72
C ASP A 53 1.80 -7.37 16.85
N ILE A 54 1.09 -7.74 15.80
CA ILE A 54 0.56 -6.77 14.83
C ILE A 54 -0.95 -6.85 14.67
N GLU A 55 -1.50 -5.77 14.15
CA GLU A 55 -2.85 -5.68 13.62
C GLU A 55 -2.80 -4.95 12.28
N LEU A 56 -3.40 -5.54 11.25
CA LEU A 56 -3.58 -4.89 9.96
C LEU A 56 -4.84 -4.00 10.02
N THR A 57 -4.75 -2.79 9.47
CA THR A 57 -5.91 -1.88 9.41
C THR A 57 -6.90 -2.24 8.31
N GLU A 58 -6.47 -3.02 7.32
CA GLU A 58 -7.29 -3.56 6.24
C GLU A 58 -6.85 -4.99 5.90
N SER A 59 -7.67 -5.73 5.15
CA SER A 59 -7.29 -7.06 4.68
C SER A 59 -6.05 -7.02 3.77
N ASN A 60 -5.29 -8.11 3.76
CA ASN A 60 -4.12 -8.20 2.88
C ASN A 60 -4.54 -8.42 1.43
N THR A 61 -3.62 -8.12 0.51
CA THR A 61 -3.90 -8.01 -0.91
C THR A 61 -2.92 -8.81 -1.76
N PHE A 62 -3.32 -9.22 -2.95
CA PHE A 62 -2.44 -9.83 -3.96
C PHE A 62 -2.90 -9.46 -5.37
N PRO A 63 -2.04 -8.84 -6.21
CA PRO A 63 -2.41 -8.48 -7.57
C PRO A 63 -2.44 -9.69 -8.50
N LEU A 64 -3.42 -9.72 -9.39
CA LEU A 64 -3.52 -10.64 -10.51
C LEU A 64 -3.35 -9.83 -11.80
N ASP A 65 -2.12 -9.51 -12.18
CA ASP A 65 -1.82 -8.57 -13.27
C ASP A 65 -1.33 -9.21 -14.58
N TYR A 66 -1.36 -10.55 -14.59
CA TYR A 66 -1.10 -11.36 -15.76
C TYR A 66 -2.27 -12.29 -16.03
N CYS A 67 -2.48 -12.61 -17.30
CA CYS A 67 -3.56 -13.47 -17.75
C CYS A 67 -3.18 -14.26 -18.99
N ARG A 68 -4.05 -15.18 -19.34
CA ARG A 68 -4.15 -15.76 -20.68
C ARG A 68 -5.50 -15.37 -21.24
N PHE A 69 -5.60 -15.14 -22.54
CA PHE A 69 -6.87 -14.84 -23.18
C PHE A 69 -7.07 -15.75 -24.40
N ARG A 70 -8.32 -15.93 -24.81
CA ARG A 70 -8.66 -16.54 -26.09
C ARG A 70 -9.88 -15.90 -26.71
N PHE A 71 -10.00 -16.07 -28.02
CA PHE A 71 -11.25 -15.88 -28.73
C PHE A 71 -12.02 -17.20 -28.74
N ALA A 72 -13.35 -17.13 -28.84
CA ALA A 72 -14.20 -18.31 -28.83
C ALA A 72 -13.74 -19.37 -29.86
N GLY A 73 -13.45 -20.58 -29.38
CA GLY A 73 -13.00 -21.70 -30.21
C GLY A 73 -11.51 -21.70 -30.59
N GLU A 74 -10.74 -20.74 -30.09
CA GLU A 74 -9.28 -20.67 -30.29
C GLU A 74 -8.53 -21.14 -29.03
N GLU A 75 -7.22 -21.37 -29.18
CA GLU A 75 -6.32 -21.71 -28.08
C GLU A 75 -6.05 -20.49 -27.18
N PHE A 76 -5.78 -20.74 -25.90
CA PHE A 76 -5.33 -19.70 -24.98
C PHE A 76 -3.95 -19.17 -25.36
N SER A 77 -3.80 -17.85 -25.25
CA SER A 77 -2.53 -17.15 -25.38
C SER A 77 -1.48 -17.64 -24.37
N ASP A 78 -0.25 -17.15 -24.56
CA ASP A 78 0.76 -17.17 -23.51
C ASP A 78 0.30 -16.38 -22.28
N PHE A 79 0.93 -16.65 -21.14
CA PHE A 79 0.71 -15.91 -19.89
C PHE A 79 1.44 -14.57 -19.94
N ILE A 80 0.68 -13.50 -20.14
CA ILE A 80 1.16 -12.15 -20.46
C ILE A 80 0.50 -11.10 -19.56
N PRO A 81 1.07 -9.88 -19.44
CA PRO A 81 0.45 -8.79 -18.68
C PRO A 81 -0.98 -8.46 -19.17
N THR A 82 -1.88 -8.11 -18.26
CA THR A 82 -3.27 -7.77 -18.59
C THR A 82 -3.38 -6.69 -19.66
N LEU A 83 -2.66 -5.58 -19.51
CA LEU A 83 -2.68 -4.46 -20.47
C LEU A 83 -2.14 -4.87 -21.86
N LYS A 84 -1.29 -5.90 -21.92
CA LYS A 84 -0.84 -6.48 -23.19
C LYS A 84 -1.96 -7.31 -23.82
N ALA A 85 -2.69 -8.08 -23.03
CA ALA A 85 -3.87 -8.81 -23.50
C ALA A 85 -4.93 -7.85 -24.06
N ASP A 86 -5.24 -6.75 -23.36
CA ASP A 86 -6.14 -5.69 -23.87
C ASP A 86 -5.67 -5.19 -25.24
N THR A 87 -4.40 -4.80 -25.36
CA THR A 87 -3.81 -4.32 -26.61
C THR A 87 -3.97 -5.32 -27.76
N LEU A 88 -3.76 -6.62 -27.49
CA LEU A 88 -3.87 -7.67 -28.50
C LEU A 88 -5.32 -7.96 -28.90
N ILE A 89 -6.25 -7.95 -27.93
CA ILE A 89 -7.69 -8.08 -28.17
C ILE A 89 -8.20 -6.91 -29.01
N ARG A 90 -7.81 -5.68 -28.66
CA ARG A 90 -8.14 -4.47 -29.43
C ARG A 90 -7.64 -4.56 -30.86
N LYS A 91 -6.37 -4.95 -31.04
CA LYS A 91 -5.74 -5.12 -32.36
C LYS A 91 -6.48 -6.15 -33.21
N ARG A 92 -6.94 -7.27 -32.64
CA ARG A 92 -7.74 -8.29 -33.35
C ARG A 92 -8.97 -7.69 -34.03
N PHE A 93 -9.58 -6.70 -33.38
CA PHE A 93 -10.79 -6.04 -33.82
C PHE A 93 -10.54 -4.69 -34.53
N GLY A 94 -9.28 -4.41 -34.90
CA GLY A 94 -8.91 -3.17 -35.61
C GLY A 94 -9.04 -1.90 -34.77
N LEU A 95 -9.06 -2.02 -33.44
CA LEU A 95 -9.08 -0.90 -32.50
C LEU A 95 -7.64 -0.47 -32.15
N LEU A 96 -7.48 0.81 -31.84
CA LEU A 96 -6.22 1.39 -31.39
C LEU A 96 -5.95 1.08 -29.92
N SER A 97 -4.70 1.24 -29.48
CA SER A 97 -4.30 1.04 -28.08
C SER A 97 -4.80 2.18 -27.18
N ARG A 98 -5.20 1.85 -25.95
CA ARG A 98 -5.60 2.83 -24.93
C ARG A 98 -4.45 3.72 -24.48
N LEU A 99 -3.22 3.23 -24.56
CA LEU A 99 -2.02 3.97 -24.17
C LEU A 99 -1.60 4.92 -25.29
N GLY A 100 -2.08 6.17 -25.23
CA GLY A 100 -1.82 7.21 -26.22
C GLY A 100 -2.84 8.35 -26.12
N GLY A 101 -2.61 9.46 -26.83
CA GLY A 101 -3.42 10.70 -26.79
C GLY A 101 -4.85 10.60 -27.34
N GLU A 102 -5.52 9.47 -27.10
CA GLU A 102 -6.92 9.25 -27.43
C GLU A 102 -7.85 10.05 -26.52
N GLN A 103 -9.08 10.27 -27.01
CA GLN A 103 -10.12 10.88 -26.20
C GLN A 103 -10.50 9.92 -25.08
N GLN A 104 -10.52 10.41 -23.85
CA GLN A 104 -10.84 9.61 -22.68
C GLN A 104 -12.22 8.94 -22.84
N PRO A 105 -12.41 7.68 -22.41
CA PRO A 105 -13.67 6.96 -22.58
C PRO A 105 -14.89 7.70 -22.00
N TRP A 106 -14.73 8.34 -20.83
CA TRP A 106 -15.78 9.16 -20.22
C TRP A 106 -16.24 10.31 -21.12
N TYR A 107 -15.32 10.92 -21.89
CA TYR A 107 -15.64 12.00 -22.81
C TYR A 107 -16.41 11.48 -24.02
N LEU A 108 -16.00 10.32 -24.55
CA LEU A 108 -16.72 9.67 -25.64
C LEU A 108 -18.14 9.29 -25.21
N SER A 109 -18.31 8.76 -24.00
CA SER A 109 -19.62 8.45 -23.43
C SER A 109 -20.48 9.70 -23.24
N ALA A 110 -19.93 10.73 -22.57
CA ALA A 110 -20.64 11.98 -22.30
C ALA A 110 -21.10 12.72 -23.57
N CYS A 111 -20.35 12.59 -24.66
CA CYS A 111 -20.71 13.17 -25.96
C CYS A 111 -21.54 12.25 -26.85
N GLY A 112 -21.96 11.05 -26.38
CA GLY A 112 -22.72 10.09 -27.17
C GLY A 112 -21.93 9.51 -28.37
N ARG A 113 -20.60 9.46 -28.25
CA ARG A 113 -19.65 9.00 -29.28
C ARG A 113 -18.92 7.71 -28.89
N ALA A 114 -19.29 7.09 -27.77
CA ALA A 114 -18.76 5.80 -27.37
C ALA A 114 -19.15 4.70 -28.38
N ASP A 115 -18.18 3.86 -28.75
CA ASP A 115 -18.39 2.75 -29.66
C ASP A 115 -18.77 1.48 -28.90
N THR A 116 -20.08 1.34 -28.65
CA THR A 116 -20.69 0.24 -27.89
C THR A 116 -21.04 -0.98 -28.76
N ARG A 117 -20.48 -1.07 -29.98
CA ARG A 117 -20.81 -2.16 -30.91
C ARG A 117 -20.08 -3.43 -30.48
N LEU A 118 -20.80 -4.55 -30.37
CA LEU A 118 -20.23 -5.88 -30.14
C LEU A 118 -19.16 -6.22 -31.18
N ARG A 119 -18.02 -6.75 -30.74
CA ARG A 119 -16.91 -7.20 -31.58
C ARG A 119 -16.79 -8.72 -31.66
N GLY A 120 -16.96 -9.39 -30.53
CA GLY A 120 -16.89 -10.84 -30.46
C GLY A 120 -16.72 -11.34 -29.04
N LYS A 121 -16.85 -12.65 -28.87
CA LYS A 121 -16.75 -13.30 -27.56
C LYS A 121 -15.30 -13.61 -27.21
N CYS A 122 -14.92 -13.25 -25.99
CA CYS A 122 -13.59 -13.42 -25.44
C CYS A 122 -13.64 -14.15 -24.09
N GLU A 123 -12.53 -14.78 -23.75
CA GLU A 123 -12.32 -15.38 -22.43
C GLU A 123 -10.98 -14.94 -21.86
N LEU A 124 -10.94 -14.69 -20.56
CA LEU A 124 -9.75 -14.32 -19.80
C LEU A 124 -9.56 -15.31 -18.64
N GLU A 125 -8.40 -15.95 -18.60
CA GLU A 125 -7.99 -16.90 -17.56
C GLU A 125 -6.91 -16.26 -16.70
N ARG A 126 -7.11 -16.27 -15.38
CA ARG A 126 -6.07 -15.94 -14.40
C ARG A 126 -5.87 -17.09 -13.44
N LYS A 127 -4.60 -17.35 -13.08
CA LYS A 127 -4.21 -18.42 -12.17
C LYS A 127 -3.43 -17.88 -10.99
N PHE A 128 -3.69 -18.44 -9.82
CA PHE A 128 -2.97 -18.15 -8.60
C PHE A 128 -2.88 -19.40 -7.74
N HIS A 129 -1.86 -19.46 -6.89
CA HIS A 129 -1.62 -20.61 -6.03
C HIS A 129 -1.99 -20.32 -4.58
N VAL A 130 -2.52 -21.33 -3.90
CA VAL A 130 -2.97 -21.25 -2.51
C VAL A 130 -2.36 -22.42 -1.73
N SER A 131 -1.41 -22.14 -0.85
CA SER A 131 -0.84 -23.17 0.03
C SER A 131 -1.73 -23.42 1.26
N VAL A 132 -2.34 -22.36 1.77
CA VAL A 132 -3.33 -22.41 2.86
C VAL A 132 -4.56 -21.65 2.40
N VAL A 133 -5.71 -22.34 2.33
CA VAL A 133 -6.97 -21.72 1.93
C VAL A 133 -7.40 -20.73 3.02
N PRO A 134 -7.54 -19.43 2.69
CA PRO A 134 -8.03 -18.45 3.65
C PRO A 134 -9.52 -18.64 3.93
N ASP A 135 -9.94 -18.33 5.15
CA ASP A 135 -11.36 -18.34 5.53
C ASP A 135 -12.15 -17.24 4.80
N HIS A 136 -11.51 -16.08 4.61
CA HIS A 136 -12.08 -14.92 3.92
C HIS A 136 -11.19 -14.46 2.77
N CYS A 137 -11.74 -14.45 1.55
CA CYS A 137 -11.08 -13.96 0.35
C CYS A 137 -12.10 -13.42 -0.65
N LEU A 138 -11.90 -12.17 -1.04
CA LEU A 138 -12.68 -11.45 -2.03
C LEU A 138 -11.89 -11.34 -3.32
N LEU A 139 -12.60 -11.45 -4.45
CA LEU A 139 -12.14 -10.97 -5.74
C LEU A 139 -12.57 -9.51 -5.89
N ALA A 140 -11.60 -8.62 -6.08
CA ALA A 140 -11.83 -7.22 -6.40
C ALA A 140 -11.59 -6.98 -7.90
N ILE A 141 -12.59 -6.41 -8.58
CA ILE A 141 -12.65 -6.28 -10.05
C ILE A 141 -13.51 -5.07 -10.44
N GLU A 142 -13.11 -4.37 -11.50
CA GLU A 142 -13.93 -3.32 -12.11
C GLU A 142 -14.99 -3.85 -13.07
N GLN A 143 -16.16 -3.23 -13.07
CA GLN A 143 -17.30 -3.54 -13.96
C GLN A 143 -17.64 -5.06 -14.03
N PRO A 144 -17.81 -5.77 -12.90
CA PRO A 144 -18.09 -7.21 -12.89
C PRO A 144 -19.33 -7.62 -13.71
N GLU A 145 -20.29 -6.71 -13.89
CA GLU A 145 -21.50 -6.91 -14.70
C GLU A 145 -21.22 -7.25 -16.17
N ASN A 146 -20.02 -6.91 -16.66
CA ASN A 146 -19.56 -7.20 -18.01
C ASN A 146 -19.11 -8.66 -18.22
N PHE A 147 -18.99 -9.43 -17.14
CA PHE A 147 -18.35 -10.75 -17.17
C PHE A 147 -19.25 -11.83 -16.55
N ALA A 148 -19.31 -12.98 -17.21
CA ALA A 148 -19.65 -14.23 -16.54
C ALA A 148 -18.39 -14.78 -15.86
N ILE A 149 -18.33 -14.68 -14.53
CA ILE A 149 -17.15 -15.00 -13.73
C ILE A 149 -17.32 -16.36 -13.05
N THR A 150 -16.31 -17.22 -13.19
CA THR A 150 -16.21 -18.48 -12.45
C THR A 150 -14.87 -18.60 -11.74
N VAL A 151 -14.86 -19.25 -10.58
CA VAL A 151 -13.65 -19.64 -9.85
C VAL A 151 -13.63 -21.16 -9.70
N ASN A 152 -12.60 -21.81 -10.22
CA ASN A 152 -12.49 -23.27 -10.31
C ASN A 152 -13.74 -23.92 -10.93
N GLY A 153 -14.28 -23.30 -11.98
CA GLY A 153 -15.49 -23.73 -12.70
C GLY A 153 -16.81 -23.49 -11.96
N LYS A 154 -16.79 -22.93 -10.74
CA LYS A 154 -18.01 -22.55 -10.01
C LYS A 154 -18.36 -21.09 -10.29
N PRO A 155 -19.61 -20.75 -10.65
CA PRO A 155 -20.02 -19.35 -10.78
C PRO A 155 -19.88 -18.64 -9.43
N VAL A 156 -19.40 -17.40 -9.47
CA VAL A 156 -19.27 -16.58 -8.25
C VAL A 156 -20.62 -16.05 -7.78
N GLY A 157 -20.68 -15.59 -6.53
CA GLY A 157 -21.88 -15.03 -5.92
C GLY A 157 -22.19 -13.59 -6.35
N ALA A 158 -23.10 -12.95 -5.62
CA ALA A 158 -23.41 -11.53 -5.78
C ALA A 158 -22.28 -10.62 -5.28
N LEU A 159 -22.30 -9.36 -5.70
CA LEU A 159 -21.41 -8.33 -5.18
C LEU A 159 -21.64 -8.13 -3.68
N VAL A 160 -20.56 -7.98 -2.92
CA VAL A 160 -20.60 -7.78 -1.46
C VAL A 160 -20.12 -6.40 -1.01
N GLY A 161 -19.53 -5.61 -1.93
CA GLY A 161 -19.09 -4.25 -1.64
C GLY A 161 -18.15 -3.69 -2.71
N CYS A 162 -17.25 -2.82 -2.28
CA CYS A 162 -16.15 -2.27 -3.07
C CYS A 162 -14.85 -2.27 -2.24
N TRP A 163 -13.71 -2.13 -2.90
CA TRP A 163 -12.40 -2.08 -2.25
C TRP A 163 -11.59 -0.91 -2.79
N VAL A 164 -11.16 0.00 -1.90
CA VAL A 164 -10.40 1.23 -2.19
C VAL A 164 -11.16 2.29 -2.96
N ASP A 165 -11.76 1.91 -4.08
CA ASP A 165 -12.51 2.76 -4.98
C ASP A 165 -13.91 2.18 -5.18
N GLU A 166 -14.90 3.02 -5.45
CA GLU A 166 -16.27 2.55 -5.69
C GLU A 166 -16.39 1.75 -6.99
N ASP A 167 -15.52 1.97 -7.97
CA ASP A 167 -15.53 1.25 -9.25
C ASP A 167 -14.94 -0.16 -9.13
N ILE A 168 -14.12 -0.42 -8.11
CA ILE A 168 -13.54 -1.74 -7.83
C ILE A 168 -14.48 -2.52 -6.91
N LYS A 169 -15.41 -3.26 -7.51
CA LYS A 169 -16.41 -4.08 -6.80
C LYS A 169 -15.78 -5.33 -6.22
N THR A 170 -16.33 -5.84 -5.12
CA THR A 170 -15.88 -7.07 -4.48
C THR A 170 -16.90 -8.19 -4.55
N ILE A 171 -16.42 -9.41 -4.74
CA ILE A 171 -17.19 -10.65 -4.77
C ILE A 171 -16.53 -11.65 -3.81
N ASP A 172 -17.31 -12.27 -2.93
CA ASP A 172 -16.79 -13.33 -2.07
C ASP A 172 -16.52 -14.61 -2.88
N ILE A 173 -15.27 -15.07 -2.83
CA ILE A 173 -14.81 -16.29 -3.52
C ILE A 173 -14.31 -17.36 -2.54
N SER A 174 -14.40 -17.15 -1.22
CA SER A 174 -13.90 -18.08 -0.19
C SER A 174 -14.34 -19.52 -0.42
N GLY A 175 -15.63 -19.73 -0.67
CA GLY A 175 -16.21 -21.06 -0.89
C GLY A 175 -15.81 -21.74 -2.22
N CYS A 176 -15.11 -21.03 -3.09
CA CYS A 176 -14.64 -21.55 -4.38
C CYS A 176 -13.16 -21.96 -4.35
N LEU A 177 -12.40 -21.52 -3.36
CA LEU A 177 -10.96 -21.76 -3.27
C LEU A 177 -10.62 -23.21 -2.89
N GLN A 178 -9.46 -23.67 -3.35
CA GLN A 178 -8.89 -24.96 -3.02
C GLN A 178 -7.37 -24.86 -2.80
N PRO A 179 -6.73 -25.81 -2.09
CA PRO A 179 -5.27 -25.88 -2.04
C PRO A 179 -4.67 -26.14 -3.44
N GLY A 180 -3.51 -25.56 -3.71
CA GLY A 180 -2.83 -25.66 -4.99
C GLY A 180 -3.23 -24.56 -5.97
N GLU A 181 -3.28 -24.89 -7.25
CA GLU A 181 -3.65 -23.94 -8.30
C GLU A 181 -5.16 -23.67 -8.30
N ASN A 182 -5.50 -22.39 -8.42
CA ASN A 182 -6.86 -21.88 -8.56
C ASN A 182 -6.96 -21.09 -9.86
N GLU A 183 -8.13 -21.11 -10.47
CA GLU A 183 -8.40 -20.45 -11.74
C GLU A 183 -9.60 -19.52 -11.62
N ILE A 184 -9.45 -18.32 -12.14
CA ILE A 184 -10.54 -17.37 -12.38
C ILE A 184 -10.72 -17.29 -13.90
N LEU A 185 -11.92 -17.60 -14.36
CA LEU A 185 -12.29 -17.49 -15.77
C LEU A 185 -13.38 -16.42 -15.92
N LEU A 186 -13.11 -15.45 -16.79
CA LEU A 186 -14.03 -14.40 -17.19
C LEU A 186 -14.45 -14.68 -18.63
N VAL A 187 -15.75 -14.79 -18.87
CA VAL A 187 -16.32 -14.92 -20.21
C VAL A 187 -17.14 -13.69 -20.52
N PHE A 188 -16.88 -13.02 -21.65
CA PHE A 188 -17.50 -11.74 -21.97
C PHE A 188 -17.64 -11.52 -23.47
N ASP A 189 -18.62 -10.70 -23.81
CA ASP A 189 -18.85 -10.18 -25.15
C ASP A 189 -18.13 -8.83 -25.26
N TYR A 190 -17.08 -8.76 -26.08
CA TYR A 190 -16.19 -7.61 -26.11
C TYR A 190 -16.80 -6.43 -26.89
N HIS A 191 -16.72 -5.23 -26.31
CA HIS A 191 -17.08 -3.94 -26.90
C HIS A 191 -15.89 -2.99 -26.81
N ALA A 192 -15.84 -1.96 -27.67
CA ALA A 192 -14.65 -1.10 -27.76
C ALA A 192 -14.48 -0.16 -26.55
N ASP A 193 -15.55 0.05 -25.79
CA ASP A 193 -15.63 0.83 -24.56
C ASP A 193 -15.37 0.02 -23.28
N MET A 194 -15.19 -1.30 -23.37
CA MET A 194 -14.81 -2.13 -22.22
C MET A 194 -13.32 -2.03 -21.91
N GLU A 195 -12.99 -1.94 -20.63
CA GLU A 195 -11.61 -1.91 -20.15
C GLU A 195 -11.28 -3.25 -19.49
N ILE A 196 -10.14 -3.81 -19.87
CA ILE A 196 -9.62 -5.06 -19.29
C ILE A 196 -8.50 -4.65 -18.34
N GLU A 197 -8.83 -4.62 -17.06
CA GLU A 197 -7.95 -4.14 -15.99
C GLU A 197 -7.45 -5.28 -15.10
N ASP A 198 -6.45 -4.98 -14.28
CA ASP A 198 -5.97 -5.90 -13.26
C ASP A 198 -7.08 -6.21 -12.23
N MET A 199 -6.93 -7.33 -11.54
CA MET A 199 -7.85 -7.79 -10.48
C MET A 199 -7.01 -8.06 -9.25
N TYR A 200 -7.67 -8.09 -8.10
CA TYR A 200 -6.96 -8.24 -6.83
C TYR A 200 -7.67 -9.28 -5.98
N LEU A 201 -6.89 -10.06 -5.25
CA LEU A 201 -7.41 -10.83 -4.13
C LEU A 201 -7.28 -9.96 -2.89
N VAL A 202 -8.33 -9.94 -2.06
CA VAL A 202 -8.39 -9.15 -0.82
C VAL A 202 -8.92 -10.05 0.30
N GLY A 203 -8.15 -10.26 1.35
CA GLY A 203 -8.59 -11.17 2.40
C GLY A 203 -7.61 -11.42 3.53
N ASP A 204 -7.95 -12.40 4.36
CA ASP A 204 -7.23 -12.70 5.59
C ASP A 204 -6.15 -13.77 5.31
N PHE A 205 -5.19 -13.39 4.47
CA PHE A 205 -4.08 -14.23 4.07
C PHE A 205 -2.74 -13.50 4.15
N GLY A 206 -1.68 -14.28 4.17
CA GLY A 206 -0.32 -13.83 3.89
C GLY A 206 0.10 -14.23 2.47
N VAL A 207 1.18 -13.65 1.98
CA VAL A 207 1.70 -13.91 0.63
C VAL A 207 3.18 -14.30 0.68
N THR A 208 3.57 -15.42 0.07
CA THR A 208 4.99 -15.83 0.04
C THR A 208 5.36 -16.49 -1.30
N LEU A 209 6.65 -16.76 -1.49
CA LEU A 209 7.11 -17.48 -2.68
C LEU A 209 6.67 -18.95 -2.62
N LYS A 210 6.28 -19.50 -3.77
CA LYS A 210 6.13 -20.95 -3.94
C LYS A 210 7.47 -21.63 -3.66
N THR A 211 7.42 -22.83 -3.08
CA THR A 211 8.63 -23.61 -2.78
C THR A 211 9.51 -23.76 -4.01
N GLY A 212 10.81 -23.46 -3.86
CA GLY A 212 11.79 -23.54 -4.95
C GLY A 212 11.80 -22.34 -5.91
N ARG A 213 11.05 -21.28 -5.63
CA ARG A 213 11.15 -19.99 -6.33
C ARG A 213 12.06 -19.03 -5.59
N LEU A 214 12.77 -18.20 -6.36
CA LEU A 214 13.76 -17.24 -5.85
C LEU A 214 13.34 -15.79 -6.11
N THR A 215 12.43 -15.56 -7.05
CA THR A 215 11.98 -14.24 -7.47
C THR A 215 10.47 -14.15 -7.37
N ARG A 216 9.97 -12.97 -7.00
CA ARG A 216 8.55 -12.67 -6.96
C ARG A 216 8.10 -12.33 -8.37
N GLN A 217 7.52 -13.29 -9.05
CA GLN A 217 6.95 -13.13 -10.39
C GLN A 217 5.48 -13.54 -10.38
N PRO A 218 4.67 -13.04 -11.33
CA PRO A 218 3.36 -13.59 -11.60
C PRO A 218 3.45 -15.12 -11.78
N GLY A 219 2.68 -15.86 -10.97
CA GLY A 219 2.64 -17.33 -10.92
C GLY A 219 3.63 -18.00 -9.96
N ASP A 220 4.58 -17.27 -9.38
CA ASP A 220 5.61 -17.79 -8.45
C ASP A 220 5.31 -17.52 -6.97
N VAL A 221 4.14 -16.94 -6.71
CA VAL A 221 3.67 -16.51 -5.40
C VAL A 221 2.49 -17.37 -4.96
N THR A 222 2.32 -17.55 -3.65
CA THR A 222 1.25 -18.36 -3.05
C THR A 222 0.64 -17.68 -1.82
N LEU A 223 -0.67 -17.88 -1.64
CA LEU A 223 -1.37 -17.50 -0.41
C LEU A 223 -1.05 -18.46 0.73
N VAL A 224 -0.83 -17.91 1.92
CA VAL A 224 -0.54 -18.63 3.17
C VAL A 224 -1.36 -18.02 4.32
N ALA A 225 -1.28 -18.61 5.51
CA ALA A 225 -1.87 -18.00 6.70
C ALA A 225 -1.28 -16.59 6.97
N PRO A 226 -2.11 -15.61 7.41
CA PRO A 226 -1.68 -14.25 7.68
C PRO A 226 -0.62 -14.21 8.80
N PRO A 227 0.31 -13.24 8.76
CA PRO A 227 1.26 -13.05 9.85
C PRO A 227 0.55 -12.51 11.09
N LYS A 228 0.90 -13.04 12.27
CA LYS A 228 0.45 -12.50 13.57
C LYS A 228 1.49 -11.58 14.19
N GLN A 229 2.74 -11.75 13.78
CA GLN A 229 3.88 -11.00 14.27
C GLN A 229 4.77 -10.60 13.11
N LEU A 230 5.48 -9.49 13.27
CA LEU A 230 6.54 -9.05 12.36
C LEU A 230 7.83 -8.83 13.14
N GLU A 231 8.94 -9.18 12.50
CA GLU A 231 10.28 -8.78 12.88
C GLU A 231 10.55 -7.34 12.41
N LEU A 232 11.63 -6.74 12.94
CA LEU A 232 12.18 -5.53 12.35
C LEU A 232 12.54 -5.74 10.86
N GLY A 233 12.35 -4.69 10.08
CA GLY A 233 12.66 -4.63 8.66
C GLY A 233 11.44 -4.32 7.80
N THR A 234 11.56 -4.71 6.53
CA THR A 234 10.51 -4.57 5.53
C THR A 234 9.40 -5.59 5.74
N TRP A 235 8.17 -5.21 5.40
CA TRP A 235 7.00 -6.08 5.29
C TRP A 235 7.18 -7.14 4.18
N VAL A 236 7.99 -6.82 3.16
CA VAL A 236 8.27 -7.72 2.04
C VAL A 236 9.08 -8.93 2.52
N GLY A 237 8.54 -10.13 2.29
CA GLY A 237 9.09 -11.39 2.79
C GLY A 237 8.54 -11.80 4.16
N GLN A 238 7.80 -10.93 4.83
CA GLN A 238 7.11 -11.23 6.08
C GLN A 238 5.62 -11.50 5.88
N LYS A 239 5.26 -11.99 4.69
CA LYS A 239 3.90 -12.32 4.27
C LYS A 239 2.98 -11.13 3.93
N LEU A 240 3.51 -9.91 3.95
CA LEU A 240 2.80 -8.67 3.63
C LEU A 240 3.37 -7.99 2.37
N ASP A 241 3.89 -8.78 1.44
CA ASP A 241 4.64 -8.33 0.28
C ASP A 241 3.86 -7.30 -0.57
N PHE A 242 2.55 -7.52 -0.73
CA PHE A 242 1.65 -6.66 -1.51
C PHE A 242 0.68 -5.88 -0.64
N TYR A 243 0.92 -5.79 0.68
CA TYR A 243 0.01 -5.10 1.60
C TYR A 243 0.00 -3.60 1.31
N GLY A 244 -1.20 -3.04 1.13
CA GLY A 244 -1.41 -1.64 0.75
C GLY A 244 -1.80 -0.71 1.90
N GLY A 245 -1.96 -1.24 3.11
CA GLY A 245 -2.56 -0.54 4.24
C GLY A 245 -1.56 -0.08 5.30
N SER A 246 -2.04 0.01 6.54
CA SER A 246 -1.20 0.34 7.71
C SER A 246 -1.04 -0.87 8.62
N VAL A 247 0.11 -0.98 9.26
CA VAL A 247 0.37 -2.02 10.27
C VAL A 247 0.50 -1.36 11.64
N ARG A 248 -0.28 -1.84 12.61
CA ARG A 248 -0.20 -1.44 14.01
C ARG A 248 0.64 -2.43 14.80
N TYR A 249 1.82 -2.01 15.21
CA TYR A 249 2.72 -2.76 16.08
C TYR A 249 2.34 -2.51 17.53
N LYS A 250 2.08 -3.57 18.30
CA LYS A 250 1.67 -3.47 19.71
C LYS A 250 2.91 -3.50 20.61
N LEU A 251 2.94 -2.58 21.57
CA LEU A 251 4.03 -2.41 22.51
C LEU A 251 3.48 -2.16 23.91
N ASN A 252 4.07 -2.79 24.92
CA ASN A 252 3.81 -2.43 26.31
C ASN A 252 4.83 -1.41 26.79
N VAL A 253 4.34 -0.33 27.40
CA VAL A 253 5.14 0.79 27.87
C VAL A 253 4.73 1.17 29.27
N THR A 254 5.70 1.38 30.16
CA THR A 254 5.43 1.82 31.54
C THR A 254 5.59 3.33 31.67
N HIS A 255 4.69 3.97 32.43
CA HIS A 255 4.83 5.40 32.76
C HIS A 255 6.19 5.68 33.42
N PRO A 256 6.94 6.72 33.01
CA PRO A 256 8.33 6.94 33.44
C PRO A 256 8.48 7.36 34.92
N GLY A 257 7.37 7.65 35.59
CA GLY A 257 7.29 8.14 36.98
C GLY A 257 7.38 9.66 37.07
N ALA A 258 7.24 10.19 38.30
CA ALA A 258 7.24 11.63 38.52
C ALA A 258 8.58 12.30 38.14
N GLY A 259 8.50 13.50 37.55
CA GLY A 259 9.69 14.28 37.17
C GLY A 259 10.43 13.78 35.93
N LYS A 260 9.85 12.82 35.19
CA LYS A 260 10.39 12.29 33.95
C LYS A 260 9.32 12.31 32.86
N ARG A 261 9.77 12.37 31.61
CA ARG A 261 8.91 12.27 30.42
C ARG A 261 9.35 11.11 29.56
N LEU A 262 8.46 10.56 28.75
CA LEU A 262 8.74 9.45 27.85
C LEU A 262 8.41 9.85 26.41
N ARG A 263 9.43 9.76 25.56
CA ARG A 263 9.31 9.92 24.11
C ARG A 263 9.51 8.58 23.43
N ILE A 264 8.63 8.26 22.50
CA ILE A 264 8.85 7.17 21.54
C ILE A 264 9.46 7.77 20.29
N SER A 265 10.58 7.21 19.83
CA SER A 265 11.24 7.60 18.58
C SER A 265 11.38 6.39 17.66
N LEU A 266 11.07 6.61 16.38
CA LEU A 266 11.02 5.60 15.33
C LEU A 266 12.09 5.91 14.26
N PRO A 267 13.35 5.50 14.47
CA PRO A 267 14.43 5.84 13.55
C PRO A 267 14.32 5.04 12.23
N MET A 268 14.63 5.70 11.10
CA MET A 268 14.78 5.07 9.77
C MET A 268 13.58 4.25 9.26
N ILE A 269 12.37 4.49 9.79
CA ILE A 269 11.18 3.76 9.33
C ILE A 269 10.93 3.97 7.84
N GLN A 270 10.44 2.93 7.17
CA GLN A 270 9.99 3.02 5.79
C GLN A 270 8.46 3.13 5.80
N CYS A 271 7.93 4.30 5.50
CA CYS A 271 6.49 4.57 5.57
C CYS A 271 6.11 5.79 4.73
N THR A 272 4.81 5.93 4.46
CA THR A 272 4.24 7.20 3.98
C THR A 272 4.06 8.18 5.15
N ALA A 273 3.62 7.69 6.31
CA ALA A 273 3.55 8.41 7.57
C ALA A 273 3.54 7.42 8.74
N ALA A 274 3.62 7.93 9.97
CA ALA A 274 3.41 7.11 11.16
C ALA A 274 2.45 7.78 12.15
N ALA A 275 1.89 6.98 13.05
CA ALA A 275 1.14 7.48 14.19
C ALA A 275 1.42 6.64 15.44
N ILE A 276 1.25 7.24 16.61
CA ILE A 276 1.35 6.56 17.90
C ILE A 276 0.01 6.73 18.62
N HIS A 277 -0.61 5.62 19.00
CA HIS A 277 -1.89 5.60 19.71
C HIS A 277 -1.70 5.07 21.13
N VAL A 278 -2.17 5.83 22.11
CA VAL A 278 -2.10 5.48 23.53
C VAL A 278 -3.12 6.28 24.33
N GLY A 279 -3.82 5.65 25.28
CA GLY A 279 -4.75 6.34 26.19
C GLY A 279 -5.86 7.12 25.47
N GLY A 280 -6.32 6.66 24.30
CA GLY A 280 -7.31 7.37 23.47
C GLY A 280 -6.78 8.59 22.72
N ARG A 281 -5.48 8.89 22.81
CA ARG A 281 -4.81 9.96 22.07
C ARG A 281 -4.04 9.40 20.87
N THR A 282 -3.98 10.18 19.80
CA THR A 282 -3.19 9.87 18.59
C THR A 282 -2.17 10.97 18.37
N PHE A 283 -0.91 10.58 18.21
CA PHE A 283 0.20 11.46 17.85
C PHE A 283 0.56 11.17 16.39
N THR A 284 0.15 12.06 15.48
CA THR A 284 0.47 11.93 14.06
C THR A 284 1.89 12.39 13.79
N LEU A 285 2.65 11.57 13.06
CA LEU A 285 4.04 11.79 12.70
C LEU A 285 4.15 11.80 11.16
N PRO A 286 3.84 12.94 10.52
CA PRO A 286 3.78 13.04 9.06
C PRO A 286 5.15 13.19 8.38
N TRP A 287 6.21 13.52 9.12
CA TRP A 287 7.58 13.65 8.62
C TRP A 287 8.60 13.46 9.73
N GLU A 288 9.88 13.33 9.34
CA GLU A 288 10.99 13.21 10.29
C GLU A 288 11.21 14.49 11.12
N PRO A 289 11.67 14.35 12.38
CA PRO A 289 11.90 13.10 13.09
C PRO A 289 10.58 12.45 13.54
N PHE A 290 10.43 11.15 13.29
CA PHE A 290 9.26 10.38 13.72
C PHE A 290 9.34 10.09 15.23
N ALA A 291 8.97 11.07 16.04
CA ALA A 291 8.99 10.95 17.50
C ALA A 291 7.86 11.73 18.17
N ALA A 292 7.31 11.17 19.26
CA ALA A 292 6.31 11.83 20.09
C ALA A 292 6.59 11.64 21.57
N ASP A 293 6.51 12.72 22.33
CA ASP A 293 6.40 12.66 23.78
C ASP A 293 4.96 12.24 24.15
N ILE A 294 4.85 11.05 24.71
CA ILE A 294 3.55 10.43 25.02
C ILE A 294 3.21 10.48 26.52
N THR A 295 4.03 11.15 27.33
CA THR A 295 3.93 11.11 28.80
C THR A 295 2.53 11.40 29.30
N ASP A 296 1.94 12.49 28.82
CA ASP A 296 0.65 12.98 29.30
C ASP A 296 -0.54 12.15 28.77
N ALA A 297 -0.28 11.10 28.00
CA ALA A 297 -1.27 10.14 27.52
C ALA A 297 -1.20 8.78 28.25
N LEU A 298 -0.17 8.56 29.06
CA LEU A 298 0.04 7.32 29.81
C LEU A 298 -0.71 7.36 31.14
N ALA A 299 -1.43 6.29 31.45
CA ALA A 299 -1.90 6.02 32.81
C ALA A 299 -0.74 5.54 33.69
N GLU A 300 -0.89 5.57 35.01
CA GLU A 300 0.07 4.95 35.91
C GLU A 300 0.19 3.44 35.63
N GLY A 301 1.42 2.90 35.73
CA GLY A 301 1.70 1.50 35.43
C GLY A 301 1.91 1.22 33.94
N GLU A 302 1.49 0.03 33.51
CA GLU A 302 1.68 -0.48 32.15
C GLU A 302 0.56 -0.01 31.22
N ASN A 303 0.94 0.41 30.01
CA ASN A 303 0.06 0.90 28.96
C ASN A 303 0.33 0.14 27.68
N VAL A 304 -0.74 -0.14 26.92
CA VAL A 304 -0.62 -0.66 25.55
C VAL A 304 -0.53 0.54 24.60
N VAL A 305 0.54 0.56 23.82
CA VAL A 305 0.79 1.52 22.76
C VAL A 305 0.70 0.80 21.42
N ALA A 306 0.02 1.42 20.45
CA ALA A 306 0.06 0.97 19.06
C ALA A 306 0.89 1.95 18.23
N ILE A 307 1.94 1.46 17.58
CA ILE A 307 2.69 2.20 16.57
C ILE A 307 2.10 1.85 15.22
N GLU A 308 1.39 2.78 14.60
CA GLU A 308 0.82 2.62 13.27
C GLU A 308 1.82 3.11 12.23
N VAL A 309 2.36 2.17 11.44
CA VAL A 309 3.19 2.46 10.28
C VAL A 309 2.28 2.45 9.06
N ILE A 310 2.11 3.62 8.43
CA ILE A 310 1.18 3.82 7.32
C ILE A 310 1.94 3.55 6.03
N GLY A 311 1.53 2.51 5.31
CA GLY A 311 2.10 2.11 4.03
C GLY A 311 1.61 2.98 2.88
N GLY A 312 2.03 2.61 1.67
CA GLY A 312 1.49 3.14 0.42
C GLY A 312 0.89 2.02 -0.43
N ARG A 313 0.11 2.41 -1.44
CA ARG A 313 -0.53 1.45 -2.35
C ARG A 313 0.34 1.01 -3.53
N LYS A 314 1.62 1.40 -3.54
CA LYS A 314 2.59 1.07 -4.60
C LYS A 314 2.76 -0.43 -4.78
N ASN A 315 2.74 -1.22 -3.70
CA ASN A 315 2.93 -2.66 -3.79
C ASN A 315 1.69 -3.42 -4.29
N ILE A 316 0.54 -2.76 -4.49
CA ILE A 316 -0.67 -3.39 -5.00
C ILE A 316 -1.14 -2.79 -6.33
N PHE A 317 -1.14 -1.46 -6.46
CA PHE A 317 -1.53 -0.79 -7.71
C PHE A 317 -0.35 -0.50 -8.64
N GLY A 318 0.89 -0.56 -8.16
CA GLY A 318 2.06 -0.38 -9.01
C GLY A 318 2.47 1.08 -9.24
N PRO A 319 3.33 1.32 -10.24
CA PRO A 319 3.82 0.39 -11.28
C PRO A 319 4.57 -0.83 -10.73
N LEU A 320 4.11 -2.05 -11.00
CA LEU A 320 4.66 -3.26 -10.35
C LEU A 320 5.92 -3.81 -11.04
N HIS A 321 6.12 -3.49 -12.32
CA HIS A 321 7.09 -4.15 -13.18
C HIS A 321 8.15 -3.22 -13.78
N VAL A 322 8.04 -1.93 -13.51
CA VAL A 322 8.99 -0.89 -13.91
C VAL A 322 9.60 -0.29 -12.63
N PRO A 323 10.93 -0.01 -12.59
CA PRO A 323 11.55 0.63 -11.45
C PRO A 323 10.89 1.95 -11.10
N TRP A 324 10.82 2.27 -9.81
CA TRP A 324 10.23 3.53 -9.37
C TRP A 324 11.06 4.74 -9.78
N HIS A 325 10.35 5.82 -10.10
CA HIS A 325 10.91 7.10 -10.50
C HIS A 325 10.34 8.23 -9.64
N ALA A 326 10.93 9.42 -9.70
CA ALA A 326 10.44 10.59 -8.95
C ALA A 326 9.04 11.07 -9.40
N TRP A 327 8.52 10.50 -10.47
CA TRP A 327 7.19 10.72 -11.00
C TRP A 327 6.66 9.37 -11.53
N THR A 328 5.36 9.29 -11.77
CA THR A 328 4.72 8.11 -12.35
C THR A 328 3.67 8.58 -13.34
N GLY A 329 3.67 7.99 -14.53
CA GLY A 329 2.67 8.19 -15.56
C GLY A 329 2.25 6.87 -16.21
N PRO A 330 1.42 6.93 -17.27
CA PRO A 330 0.91 5.72 -17.94
C PRO A 330 2.03 4.88 -18.58
N GLY A 331 3.17 5.48 -18.91
CA GLY A 331 4.32 4.78 -19.49
C GLY A 331 4.94 3.75 -18.54
N GLU A 332 4.89 3.99 -17.22
CA GLU A 332 5.44 3.07 -16.22
C GLU A 332 4.56 1.83 -16.01
N PHE A 333 3.28 1.87 -16.40
CA PHE A 333 2.38 0.71 -16.41
C PHE A 333 2.43 -0.06 -17.72
N ASN A 334 3.06 0.47 -18.76
CA ASN A 334 3.07 -0.13 -20.09
C ASN A 334 3.95 -1.40 -20.15
N PRO A 335 3.39 -2.57 -20.50
CA PRO A 335 4.15 -3.81 -20.70
C PRO A 335 5.27 -3.75 -21.74
N ASP A 336 5.20 -2.79 -22.67
CA ASP A 336 6.21 -2.56 -23.70
C ASP A 336 7.28 -1.52 -23.26
N ASN A 337 7.27 -1.08 -22.00
CA ASN A 337 8.30 -0.22 -21.43
C ASN A 337 9.67 -0.93 -21.48
N VAL A 338 10.71 -0.21 -21.90
CA VAL A 338 12.09 -0.74 -22.04
C VAL A 338 12.70 -1.25 -20.72
N SER A 339 12.18 -0.79 -19.58
CA SER A 339 12.59 -1.19 -18.24
C SER A 339 11.66 -2.22 -17.61
N TRP A 340 10.67 -2.74 -18.36
CA TRP A 340 9.75 -3.76 -17.86
C TRP A 340 10.49 -5.03 -17.46
N THR A 341 10.19 -5.56 -16.29
CA THR A 341 10.65 -6.86 -15.82
C THR A 341 9.46 -7.68 -15.38
N LYS A 342 9.51 -9.01 -15.57
CA LYS A 342 8.47 -9.89 -15.01
C LYS A 342 8.49 -9.94 -13.47
N ASN A 343 9.57 -9.50 -12.83
CA ASN A 343 9.64 -9.45 -11.37
C ASN A 343 8.73 -8.33 -10.84
N TYR A 344 8.08 -8.59 -9.72
CA TYR A 344 7.46 -7.56 -8.89
C TYR A 344 8.55 -6.72 -8.22
N LEU A 345 8.55 -5.42 -8.50
CA LEU A 345 9.44 -4.41 -7.94
C LEU A 345 8.74 -3.70 -6.77
N LEU A 346 8.83 -4.33 -5.61
CA LEU A 346 8.15 -3.94 -4.39
C LEU A 346 8.96 -2.92 -3.58
N PHE A 347 8.23 -2.08 -2.85
CA PHE A 347 8.74 -1.05 -1.96
C PHE A 347 8.73 -1.51 -0.53
N ASP A 348 9.80 -1.13 0.18
CA ASP A 348 9.91 -1.42 1.60
C ASP A 348 8.96 -0.52 2.40
N HIS A 349 8.29 -1.13 3.36
CA HIS A 349 7.54 -0.48 4.42
C HIS A 349 7.81 -1.24 5.72
N GLY A 350 7.87 -0.56 6.86
CA GLY A 350 8.06 -1.19 8.16
C GLY A 350 9.08 -0.50 9.08
N LEU A 351 9.24 -1.09 10.27
CA LEU A 351 10.17 -0.62 11.30
C LEU A 351 11.56 -1.21 11.02
N THR A 352 12.44 -0.46 10.34
CA THR A 352 13.76 -0.99 9.93
C THR A 352 14.79 -1.03 11.05
N LEU A 353 14.60 -0.22 12.09
CA LEU A 353 15.45 -0.15 13.27
C LEU A 353 14.60 -0.28 14.55
N PRO A 354 15.22 -0.68 15.68
CA PRO A 354 14.52 -0.81 16.94
C PRO A 354 13.79 0.48 17.36
N ILE A 355 12.60 0.32 17.92
CA ILE A 355 11.85 1.43 18.54
C ILE A 355 12.66 1.93 19.74
N LYS A 356 12.82 3.24 19.85
CA LYS A 356 13.51 3.87 20.98
C LYS A 356 12.50 4.40 21.99
N LEU A 357 12.59 3.93 23.22
CA LEU A 357 11.90 4.47 24.39
C LEU A 357 12.85 5.38 25.14
N GLU A 358 12.68 6.68 24.99
CA GLU A 358 13.60 7.70 25.49
C GLU A 358 13.00 8.39 26.72
N THR A 359 13.65 8.21 27.86
CA THR A 359 13.30 8.94 29.09
C THR A 359 13.95 10.31 29.04
N LEU A 360 13.13 11.35 29.17
CA LEU A 360 13.54 12.75 29.14
C LEU A 360 13.44 13.38 30.53
N THR A 361 14.20 14.45 30.76
CA THR A 361 14.01 15.34 31.92
C THR A 361 12.64 16.02 31.86
N ALA A 362 11.94 16.14 32.99
CA ALA A 362 10.80 17.05 33.09
C ALA A 362 11.27 18.51 33.01
N GLN A 363 10.49 19.35 32.31
CA GLN A 363 10.68 20.81 32.26
C GLN A 363 10.04 21.51 33.45
#